data_AF-C5CER6-F1
#
_entry.id   AF-C5CER6-F1
#
_cell.length_a   1.000
_cell.length_b   1.000
_cell.length_c   1.000
_cell.angle_alpha   90.00
_cell.angle_beta   90.00
_cell.angle_gamma   90.00
#
_symmetry.space_group_name_H-M   'P 1'
#
loop_
_entity.id
_entity.type
_entity.pdbx_description
1 polymer ?
#
loop_
_entity_poly.entity_id
_entity_poly.type
_entity_poly.pdbx_seq_one_letter_code
_entity_poly.pdbx_strand_id
1 'polypeptide(L)'
;MTKRPTFLVVLLLLLSTLFFALDQDKTIQFFKNYITEYESENAQSPKIIQLKVDLEDLALYRLYKLQIVGSVEKKESATTMGDLLTVHMKALDDRYFESYEDKIAYSAFLAWVYSHLTGKGYQLGVLNEMPAYSAAFNEYTSSVRKVANNVFKSWILYSLGLIDVEPSGFPKGKLPEPMTYKGVYSLDITIDDLAQKEIASLINDQIIATLAQQIEEISKKEYNVSQQLLSELEERASVALRLLPKDLEQSLKESAKNLFELWILRSLSIIDEAPFYPQELPISTKTVPGFTNPIPLQDDNYKKIVEIIDSTPGLRSRLILNLTFGKRIIDGKDFSPVKLVEADIHRAVSELVAPLMKALGELKNEYSAVFVKNTLKEIHLSWLRLLVYAGLALLIWFFLPSWKKFILDILLILEMGYLVFFSNFNYDIFDLSIYAITVFPVLTFATIILISRLLKPKKRNLLDVIMLIAVVLTFILPVIRLYSEVPEIRMDNFPEFYDSPYYEILKSDLYESPDSLLNIEIRKFTSLISSELTDLKRMIRVVLPNQLNSMAKESGAPFLLKEIV
;
A
#
# COMPACT_ATOMS: atom_id res chain seq x y z
N MET A 1 -40.64 -6.49 39.06
CA MET A 1 -39.72 -7.19 38.14
C MET A 1 -40.37 -7.24 36.75
N THR A 2 -39.56 -7.24 35.70
CA THR A 2 -39.88 -7.53 34.26
C THR A 2 -40.64 -6.50 33.41
N LYS A 3 -39.94 -5.42 33.01
CA LYS A 3 -40.16 -4.74 31.71
C LYS A 3 -38.82 -4.25 31.12
N ARG A 4 -37.91 -5.16 30.76
CA ARG A 4 -36.71 -4.84 29.95
C ARG A 4 -36.24 -5.99 29.04
N PRO A 5 -37.05 -6.44 28.07
CA PRO A 5 -36.49 -7.02 26.85
C PRO A 5 -36.65 -6.10 25.64
N THR A 6 -37.62 -5.17 25.64
CA THR A 6 -37.87 -4.27 24.49
C THR A 6 -36.78 -3.23 24.28
N PHE A 7 -36.20 -2.67 25.35
CA PHE A 7 -35.10 -1.72 25.21
C PHE A 7 -33.81 -2.40 24.70
N LEU A 8 -33.57 -3.65 25.09
CA LEU A 8 -32.41 -4.41 24.62
C LEU A 8 -32.58 -4.86 23.16
N VAL A 9 -33.80 -5.21 22.74
CA VAL A 9 -34.13 -5.53 21.34
C VAL A 9 -34.12 -4.28 20.46
N VAL A 10 -34.58 -3.12 20.95
CA VAL A 10 -34.48 -1.84 20.22
C VAL A 10 -33.03 -1.37 20.14
N LEU A 11 -32.22 -1.56 21.19
CA LEU A 11 -30.78 -1.27 21.18
C LEU A 11 -30.02 -2.23 20.25
N LEU A 12 -30.37 -3.53 20.22
CA LEU A 12 -29.81 -4.52 19.28
C LEU A 12 -30.24 -4.24 17.83
N LEU A 13 -31.47 -3.77 17.61
CA LEU A 13 -31.95 -3.34 16.29
C LEU A 13 -31.27 -2.03 15.84
N LEU A 14 -31.04 -1.07 16.75
CA LEU A 14 -30.24 0.14 16.49
C LEU A 14 -28.75 -0.15 16.26
N LEU A 15 -28.18 -1.15 16.95
CA LEU A 15 -26.82 -1.63 16.69
C LEU A 15 -26.72 -2.41 15.37
N SER A 16 -27.81 -3.03 14.90
CA SER A 16 -27.84 -3.74 13.61
C SER A 16 -27.91 -2.81 12.39
N THR A 17 -28.17 -1.51 12.59
CA THR A 17 -28.24 -0.51 11.50
C THR A 17 -26.93 0.24 11.24
N LEU A 18 -25.80 -0.16 11.81
CA LEU A 18 -24.54 0.60 11.75
C LEU A 18 -23.57 0.21 10.63
N PHE A 19 -23.92 -0.70 9.72
CA PHE A 19 -23.06 -1.10 8.60
C PHE A 19 -23.86 -1.12 7.29
N PHE A 20 -24.41 0.03 6.92
CA PHE A 20 -24.80 0.27 5.54
C PHE A 20 -23.52 0.53 4.72
N ALA A 21 -23.58 0.37 3.39
CA ALA A 21 -22.49 0.89 2.56
C ALA A 21 -22.20 2.35 2.94
N LEU A 22 -20.91 2.67 2.92
CA LEU A 22 -20.31 3.96 3.27
C LEU A 22 -21.34 5.08 3.20
N ASP A 23 -21.88 5.46 4.35
CA ASP A 23 -22.86 6.53 4.44
C ASP A 23 -22.13 7.86 4.28
N GLN A 24 -22.31 8.45 3.11
CA GLN A 24 -21.59 9.66 2.72
C GLN A 24 -21.95 10.83 3.63
N ASP A 25 -23.22 10.95 4.02
CA ASP A 25 -23.68 12.03 4.90
C ASP A 25 -23.10 11.85 6.30
N LYS A 26 -23.10 10.62 6.83
CA LYS A 26 -22.49 10.29 8.13
C LYS A 26 -20.98 10.56 8.13
N THR A 27 -20.28 10.13 7.07
CA THR A 27 -18.83 10.33 6.91
C THR A 27 -18.49 11.83 6.86
N ILE A 28 -19.28 12.62 6.12
CA ILE A 28 -19.10 14.08 6.06
C ILE A 28 -19.39 14.73 7.40
N GLN A 29 -20.39 14.27 8.14
CA GLN A 29 -20.69 14.77 9.47
C GLN A 29 -19.52 14.52 10.43
N PHE A 30 -18.97 13.30 10.46
CA PHE A 30 -17.76 13.02 11.24
C PHE A 30 -16.61 13.97 10.87
N PHE A 31 -16.35 14.14 9.57
CA PHE A 31 -15.29 15.02 9.09
C PHE A 31 -15.50 16.48 9.55
N LYS A 32 -16.71 17.03 9.40
CA LYS A 32 -17.04 18.40 9.85
C LYS A 32 -16.94 18.55 11.36
N ASN A 33 -17.35 17.54 12.11
CA ASN A 33 -17.26 17.55 13.57
C ASN A 33 -15.78 17.57 14.00
N TYR A 34 -14.90 16.80 13.35
CA TYR A 34 -13.47 16.83 13.66
C TYR A 34 -12.81 18.18 13.41
N ILE A 35 -13.14 18.85 12.30
CA ILE A 35 -12.66 20.21 12.05
C ILE A 35 -13.14 21.16 13.16
N THR A 36 -14.45 21.11 13.46
CA THR A 36 -15.06 22.00 14.46
C THR A 36 -14.46 21.79 15.85
N GLU A 37 -14.28 20.53 16.27
CA GLU A 37 -13.68 20.20 17.55
C GLU A 37 -12.20 20.57 17.61
N TYR A 38 -11.46 20.40 16.52
CA TYR A 38 -10.06 20.79 16.45
C TYR A 38 -9.88 22.30 16.61
N GLU A 39 -10.69 23.10 15.93
CA GLU A 39 -10.69 24.56 16.02
C GLU A 39 -11.18 25.08 17.39
N SER A 40 -11.99 24.30 18.10
CA SER A 40 -12.46 24.65 19.44
C SER A 40 -11.36 24.53 20.50
N GLU A 41 -11.36 25.43 21.51
CA GLU A 41 -10.39 25.36 22.62
C GLU A 41 -10.55 24.08 23.46
N ASN A 42 -11.79 23.61 23.65
CA ASN A 42 -12.11 22.43 24.46
C ASN A 42 -12.66 21.30 23.58
N ALA A 43 -11.77 20.54 22.94
CA ALA A 43 -12.14 19.33 22.21
C ALA A 43 -12.71 18.27 23.17
N GLN A 44 -13.73 17.53 22.75
CA GLN A 44 -14.36 16.48 23.58
C GLN A 44 -13.93 15.08 23.13
N SER A 45 -13.68 14.91 21.84
CA SER A 45 -13.27 13.65 21.26
C SER A 45 -11.87 13.24 21.72
N PRO A 46 -11.70 12.04 22.32
CA PRO A 46 -10.39 11.58 22.81
C PRO A 46 -9.30 11.58 21.73
N LYS A 47 -9.64 11.23 20.48
CA LYS A 47 -8.69 11.25 19.36
C LYS A 47 -8.25 12.65 18.95
N ILE A 48 -9.12 13.66 19.06
CA ILE A 48 -8.77 15.05 18.77
C ILE A 48 -7.91 15.64 19.90
N ILE A 49 -8.22 15.30 21.15
CA ILE A 49 -7.38 15.68 22.30
C ILE A 49 -5.98 15.07 22.13
N GLN A 50 -5.90 13.77 21.82
CA GLN A 50 -4.62 13.10 21.57
C GLN A 50 -3.88 13.73 20.39
N LEU A 51 -4.57 14.07 19.29
CA LEU A 51 -3.94 14.73 18.16
C LEU A 51 -3.29 16.07 18.56
N LYS A 52 -3.94 16.88 19.40
CA LYS A 52 -3.37 18.15 19.85
C LYS A 52 -2.06 17.95 20.63
N VAL A 53 -2.04 16.98 21.54
CA VAL A 53 -0.82 16.60 22.29
C VAL A 53 0.26 16.10 21.33
N ASP A 54 -0.11 15.18 20.45
CA ASP A 54 0.80 14.60 19.45
C ASP A 54 1.38 15.67 18.50
N LEU A 55 0.63 16.74 18.18
CA LEU A 55 1.15 17.86 17.38
C LEU A 55 2.22 18.68 18.10
N GLU A 56 2.14 18.80 19.43
CA GLU A 56 3.19 19.43 20.25
C GLU A 56 4.44 18.55 20.27
N ASP A 57 4.27 17.25 20.51
CA ASP A 57 5.35 16.27 20.48
C ASP A 57 6.01 16.16 19.11
N LEU A 58 5.23 16.28 18.04
CA LEU A 58 5.72 16.33 16.68
C LEU A 58 6.65 17.53 16.45
N ALA A 59 6.33 18.69 17.04
CA ALA A 59 7.19 19.86 16.97
C ALA A 59 8.51 19.64 17.73
N LEU A 60 8.45 19.01 18.91
CA LEU A 60 9.62 18.60 19.69
C LEU A 60 10.50 17.60 18.93
N TYR A 61 9.89 16.56 18.34
CA TYR A 61 10.59 15.61 17.47
C TYR A 61 11.33 16.31 16.34
N ARG A 62 10.67 17.23 15.62
CA ARG A 62 11.31 17.96 14.52
C ARG A 62 12.46 18.83 15.01
N LEU A 63 12.30 19.48 16.16
CA LEU A 63 13.36 20.25 16.80
C LEU A 63 14.56 19.36 17.13
N TYR A 64 14.36 18.26 17.87
CA TYR A 64 15.45 17.37 18.27
C TYR A 64 16.14 16.71 17.08
N LYS A 65 15.36 16.25 16.10
CA LYS A 65 15.90 15.67 14.87
C LYS A 65 16.77 16.66 14.11
N LEU A 66 16.30 17.91 13.94
CA LEU A 66 17.06 18.95 13.26
C LEU A 66 18.38 19.26 13.98
N GLN A 67 18.38 19.23 15.32
CA GLN A 67 19.57 19.50 16.11
C GLN A 67 20.58 18.33 16.12
N ILE A 68 20.10 17.09 16.11
CA ILE A 68 20.96 15.90 16.22
C ILE A 68 21.46 15.43 14.84
N VAL A 69 20.55 15.29 13.87
CA VAL A 69 20.82 14.67 12.55
C VAL A 69 20.94 15.72 11.44
N GLY A 70 20.21 16.84 11.56
CA GLY A 70 20.09 17.84 10.50
C GLY A 70 18.79 17.69 9.71
N SER A 71 18.77 18.20 8.47
CA SER A 71 17.57 18.16 7.61
C SER A 71 17.20 16.74 7.18
N VAL A 72 15.90 16.51 6.97
CA VAL A 72 15.28 15.28 6.43
C VAL A 72 16.07 14.75 5.23
N GLU A 73 16.69 13.56 5.36
CA GLU A 73 17.29 12.83 4.24
C GLU A 73 16.26 11.93 3.54
N LYS A 74 16.45 11.64 2.24
CA LYS A 74 15.60 10.75 1.42
C LYS A 74 15.47 9.30 1.94
N LYS A 75 16.15 8.93 3.03
CA LYS A 75 16.25 7.56 3.55
C LYS A 75 15.52 7.35 4.88
N GLU A 76 14.77 8.34 5.34
CA GLU A 76 14.11 8.30 6.64
C GLU A 76 12.78 7.54 6.61
N SER A 77 12.34 7.08 7.79
CA SER A 77 11.13 6.28 7.97
C SER A 77 9.82 7.07 7.75
N ALA A 78 9.84 8.38 8.06
CA ALA A 78 8.75 9.33 7.80
C ALA A 78 9.34 10.65 7.28
N THR A 79 9.17 10.91 5.98
CA THR A 79 9.85 12.03 5.29
C THR A 79 8.98 13.27 5.15
N THR A 80 7.65 13.08 5.18
CA THR A 80 6.68 14.15 4.99
C THR A 80 5.82 14.36 6.22
N MET A 81 5.24 15.56 6.34
CA MET A 81 4.24 15.83 7.38
C MET A 81 3.03 14.89 7.28
N GLY A 82 2.70 14.40 6.07
CA GLY A 82 1.66 13.38 5.88
C GLY A 82 2.04 12.03 6.49
N ASP A 83 3.31 11.61 6.38
CA ASP A 83 3.81 10.39 7.01
C ASP A 83 3.72 10.50 8.55
N LEU A 84 4.12 11.64 9.10
CA LEU A 84 4.11 11.89 10.55
C LEU A 84 2.69 11.93 11.13
N LEU A 85 1.73 12.52 10.42
CA LEU A 85 0.32 12.45 10.82
C LEU A 85 -0.27 11.05 10.65
N THR A 86 0.25 10.27 9.70
CA THR A 86 -0.14 8.86 9.55
C THR A 86 0.34 8.02 10.73
N VAL A 87 1.50 8.35 11.31
CA VAL A 87 2.01 7.68 12.52
C VAL A 87 1.06 7.90 13.68
N HIS A 88 0.60 9.14 13.90
CA HIS A 88 -0.42 9.43 14.91
C HIS A 88 -1.66 8.54 14.72
N MET A 89 -2.20 8.45 13.51
CA MET A 89 -3.36 7.60 13.25
C MET A 89 -3.09 6.11 13.54
N LYS A 90 -1.87 5.62 13.26
CA LYS A 90 -1.48 4.23 13.55
C LYS A 90 -1.27 3.95 15.03
N ALA A 91 -0.92 4.96 15.81
CA ALA A 91 -0.79 4.86 17.26
C ALA A 91 -2.17 4.77 17.95
N LEU A 92 -3.22 5.29 17.30
CA LEU A 92 -4.60 5.09 17.76
C LEU A 92 -5.04 3.63 17.54
N ASP A 93 -5.50 3.00 18.61
CA ASP A 93 -6.13 1.67 18.57
C ASP A 93 -7.43 1.71 17.74
N ASP A 94 -7.79 0.59 17.07
CA ASP A 94 -9.03 0.52 16.29
C ASP A 94 -10.29 0.84 17.11
N ARG A 95 -10.24 0.69 18.44
CA ARG A 95 -11.31 1.11 19.38
C ARG A 95 -11.63 2.62 19.36
N TYR A 96 -10.74 3.45 18.83
CA TYR A 96 -11.00 4.88 18.64
C TYR A 96 -11.89 5.18 17.42
N PHE A 97 -12.15 4.17 16.59
CA PHE A 97 -12.95 4.30 15.39
C PHE A 97 -14.22 3.45 15.51
N GLU A 98 -15.38 4.10 15.39
CA GLU A 98 -16.67 3.41 15.50
C GLU A 98 -16.99 2.59 14.24
N SER A 99 -16.48 3.01 13.08
CA SER A 99 -16.73 2.39 11.79
C SER A 99 -15.69 2.78 10.73
N TYR A 100 -15.80 2.20 9.52
CA TYR A 100 -14.95 2.59 8.39
C TYR A 100 -15.20 4.04 7.96
N GLU A 101 -16.44 4.53 8.04
CA GLU A 101 -16.81 5.93 7.80
C GLU A 101 -16.07 6.87 8.73
N ASP A 102 -16.03 6.55 10.03
CA ASP A 102 -15.29 7.32 11.02
C ASP A 102 -13.79 7.35 10.68
N LYS A 103 -13.18 6.18 10.44
CA LYS A 103 -11.75 6.05 10.11
C LYS A 103 -11.38 6.79 8.83
N ILE A 104 -12.22 6.71 7.80
CA ILE A 104 -12.06 7.45 6.53
C ILE A 104 -12.21 8.95 6.76
N ALA A 105 -13.23 9.38 7.51
CA ALA A 105 -13.43 10.79 7.85
C ALA A 105 -12.26 11.37 8.65
N TYR A 106 -11.74 10.61 9.62
CA TYR A 106 -10.60 11.01 10.43
C TYR A 106 -9.32 11.15 9.60
N SER A 107 -9.05 10.19 8.71
CA SER A 107 -7.89 10.28 7.81
C SER A 107 -8.00 11.42 6.79
N ALA A 108 -9.21 11.74 6.31
CA ALA A 108 -9.47 12.92 5.49
C ALA A 108 -9.28 14.23 6.30
N PHE A 109 -9.67 14.23 7.58
CA PHE A 109 -9.45 15.32 8.52
C PHE A 109 -7.95 15.52 8.79
N LEU A 110 -7.15 14.47 8.96
CA LEU A 110 -5.70 14.60 9.07
C LEU A 110 -5.09 15.23 7.80
N ALA A 111 -5.65 14.94 6.62
CA ALA A 111 -5.23 15.63 5.39
C ALA A 111 -5.58 17.13 5.43
N TRP A 112 -6.69 17.49 6.07
CA TRP A 112 -7.04 18.89 6.31
C TRP A 112 -6.07 19.54 7.31
N VAL A 113 -5.74 18.87 8.42
CA VAL A 113 -4.72 19.32 9.39
C VAL A 113 -3.37 19.50 8.70
N TYR A 114 -2.95 18.56 7.84
CA TYR A 114 -1.75 18.69 7.01
C TYR A 114 -1.80 19.96 6.15
N SER A 115 -2.94 20.23 5.51
CA SER A 115 -3.12 21.41 4.65
C SER A 115 -2.99 22.70 5.46
N HIS A 116 -3.60 22.74 6.65
CA HIS A 116 -3.55 23.84 7.58
C HIS A 116 -2.13 24.08 8.12
N LEU A 117 -1.43 23.03 8.53
CA LEU A 117 -0.07 23.11 9.06
C LEU A 117 0.99 23.48 8.01
N THR A 118 0.72 23.21 6.73
CA THR A 118 1.65 23.51 5.63
C THR A 118 1.29 24.76 4.84
N GLY A 119 0.16 25.40 5.13
CA GLY A 119 -0.32 26.54 4.34
C GLY A 119 -0.76 26.18 2.93
N LYS A 120 -0.87 24.88 2.61
CA LYS A 120 -1.39 24.42 1.32
C LYS A 120 -2.92 24.43 1.38
N GLY A 121 -3.58 24.92 0.33
CA GLY A 121 -5.03 24.80 0.26
C GLY A 121 -5.47 23.34 0.31
N TYR A 122 -6.55 23.04 1.05
CA TYR A 122 -7.13 21.71 1.07
C TYR A 122 -7.72 21.34 -0.30
N GLN A 123 -7.08 20.41 -0.99
CA GLN A 123 -7.38 20.04 -2.38
C GLN A 123 -7.21 18.53 -2.57
N LEU A 124 -7.73 18.00 -3.69
CA LEU A 124 -7.63 16.58 -4.05
C LEU A 124 -6.18 16.05 -4.00
N GLY A 125 -5.21 16.86 -4.41
CA GLY A 125 -3.79 16.49 -4.34
C GLY A 125 -3.33 16.20 -2.92
N VAL A 126 -3.73 17.02 -1.94
CA VAL A 126 -3.38 16.87 -0.53
C VAL A 126 -3.98 15.59 0.07
N LEU A 127 -5.25 15.30 -0.24
CA LEU A 127 -5.91 14.05 0.17
C LEU A 127 -5.23 12.81 -0.43
N ASN A 128 -4.84 12.88 -1.70
CA ASN A 128 -4.17 11.78 -2.39
C ASN A 128 -2.73 11.56 -1.89
N GLU A 129 -2.05 12.64 -1.50
CA GLU A 129 -0.72 12.58 -0.88
C GLU A 129 -0.76 12.05 0.56
N MET A 130 -1.92 12.04 1.22
CA MET A 130 -2.05 11.57 2.61
C MET A 130 -2.03 10.03 2.69
N PRO A 131 -0.99 9.40 3.27
CA PRO A 131 -0.89 7.95 3.37
C PRO A 131 -1.98 7.33 4.24
N ALA A 132 -2.32 7.97 5.36
CA ALA A 132 -3.42 7.59 6.24
C ALA A 132 -4.75 7.41 5.50
N TYR A 133 -5.07 8.35 4.60
CA TYR A 133 -6.31 8.33 3.83
C TYR A 133 -6.35 7.17 2.85
N SER A 134 -5.25 6.95 2.13
CA SER A 134 -5.13 5.80 1.24
C SER A 134 -5.17 4.47 1.99
N ALA A 135 -4.57 4.38 3.17
CA ALA A 135 -4.60 3.20 4.02
C ALA A 135 -6.02 2.87 4.50
N ALA A 136 -6.76 3.86 5.02
CA ALA A 136 -8.14 3.70 5.47
C ALA A 136 -9.07 3.19 4.36
N PHE A 137 -8.97 3.78 3.16
CA PHE A 137 -9.75 3.32 2.01
C PHE A 137 -9.36 1.92 1.53
N ASN A 138 -8.08 1.56 1.57
CA ASN A 138 -7.61 0.23 1.21
C ASN A 138 -8.11 -0.83 2.19
N GLU A 139 -8.16 -0.50 3.48
CA GLU A 139 -8.70 -1.37 4.52
C GLU A 139 -10.19 -1.65 4.29
N TYR A 140 -10.99 -0.60 4.06
CA TYR A 140 -12.40 -0.74 3.66
C TYR A 140 -12.55 -1.58 2.39
N THR A 141 -11.79 -1.26 1.34
CA THR A 141 -11.81 -1.97 0.06
C THR A 141 -11.49 -3.46 0.21
N SER A 142 -10.52 -3.80 1.07
CA SER A 142 -10.14 -5.17 1.36
C SER A 142 -11.27 -5.92 2.08
N SER A 143 -11.93 -5.27 3.05
CA SER A 143 -13.09 -5.81 3.75
C SER A 143 -14.25 -6.09 2.80
N VAL A 144 -14.65 -5.09 1.99
CA VAL A 144 -15.70 -5.22 0.98
C VAL A 144 -15.38 -6.35 0.00
N ARG A 145 -14.14 -6.44 -0.51
CA ARG A 145 -13.75 -7.52 -1.43
C ARG A 145 -13.95 -8.91 -0.81
N LYS A 146 -13.57 -9.07 0.47
CA LYS A 146 -13.72 -10.35 1.19
C LYS A 146 -15.19 -10.74 1.29
N VAL A 147 -16.07 -9.78 1.59
CA VAL A 147 -17.50 -9.99 1.74
C VAL A 147 -18.19 -10.22 0.38
N ALA A 148 -17.84 -9.43 -0.63
CA ALA A 148 -18.40 -9.49 -1.99
C ALA A 148 -18.28 -10.88 -2.62
N ASN A 149 -17.17 -11.58 -2.40
CA ASN A 149 -16.98 -12.94 -2.92
C ASN A 149 -18.09 -13.90 -2.46
N ASN A 150 -18.47 -13.83 -1.19
CA ASN A 150 -19.51 -14.68 -0.62
C ASN A 150 -20.91 -14.24 -1.12
N VAL A 151 -21.13 -12.94 -1.22
CA VAL A 151 -22.39 -12.37 -1.70
C VAL A 151 -22.64 -12.74 -3.17
N PHE A 152 -21.67 -12.49 -4.06
CA PHE A 152 -21.80 -12.85 -5.47
C PHE A 152 -21.99 -14.36 -5.67
N LYS A 153 -21.26 -15.19 -4.90
CA LYS A 153 -21.48 -16.64 -4.89
C LYS A 153 -22.92 -16.98 -4.54
N SER A 154 -23.49 -16.37 -3.49
CA SER A 154 -24.88 -16.62 -3.09
C SER A 154 -25.90 -16.20 -4.15
N TRP A 155 -25.67 -15.08 -4.86
CA TRP A 155 -26.56 -14.63 -5.94
C TRP A 155 -26.53 -15.56 -7.14
N ILE A 156 -25.34 -16.02 -7.54
CA ILE A 156 -25.19 -16.99 -8.63
C ILE A 156 -25.86 -18.31 -8.24
N LEU A 157 -25.62 -18.79 -7.02
CA LEU A 157 -26.25 -20.01 -6.50
C LEU A 157 -27.79 -19.92 -6.51
N TYR A 158 -28.36 -18.80 -6.07
CA TYR A 158 -29.81 -18.57 -6.11
C TYR A 158 -30.33 -18.56 -7.55
N SER A 159 -29.67 -17.80 -8.43
CA SER A 159 -30.08 -17.67 -9.84
C SER A 159 -30.10 -19.01 -10.57
N LEU A 160 -29.16 -19.90 -10.25
CA LEU A 160 -29.05 -21.24 -10.81
C LEU A 160 -29.99 -22.27 -10.14
N GLY A 161 -30.70 -21.88 -9.08
CA GLY A 161 -31.62 -22.75 -8.35
C GLY A 161 -30.96 -23.75 -7.40
N LEU A 162 -29.70 -23.51 -7.01
CA LEU A 162 -28.95 -24.38 -6.08
C LEU A 162 -29.26 -24.09 -4.61
N ILE A 163 -29.90 -22.94 -4.33
CA ILE A 163 -30.41 -22.56 -3.02
C ILE A 163 -31.84 -22.07 -3.18
N ASP A 164 -32.71 -22.44 -2.23
CA ASP A 164 -34.14 -22.10 -2.30
C ASP A 164 -34.48 -20.75 -1.67
N VAL A 165 -33.58 -20.21 -0.84
CA VAL A 165 -33.78 -18.94 -0.12
C VAL A 165 -33.25 -17.78 -0.95
N GLU A 166 -34.11 -16.80 -1.23
CA GLU A 166 -33.74 -15.55 -1.90
C GLU A 166 -32.82 -14.70 -1.01
N PRO A 167 -31.59 -14.37 -1.45
CA PRO A 167 -30.70 -13.48 -0.69
C PRO A 167 -31.30 -12.07 -0.57
N SER A 168 -31.22 -11.47 0.62
CA SER A 168 -31.88 -10.18 0.92
C SER A 168 -31.38 -8.98 0.11
N GLY A 169 -30.18 -9.06 -0.47
CA GLY A 169 -29.59 -8.05 -1.36
C GLY A 169 -29.66 -8.42 -2.85
N PHE A 170 -30.39 -9.46 -3.22
CA PHE A 170 -30.45 -9.92 -4.61
C PHE A 170 -31.08 -8.87 -5.54
N PRO A 171 -30.41 -8.49 -6.65
CA PRO A 171 -30.91 -7.47 -7.58
C PRO A 171 -32.02 -8.04 -8.48
N LYS A 172 -33.20 -8.20 -7.89
CA LYS A 172 -34.39 -8.78 -8.52
C LYS A 172 -34.77 -8.05 -9.80
N GLY A 173 -35.06 -8.81 -10.86
CA GLY A 173 -35.40 -8.28 -12.18
C GLY A 173 -34.23 -7.73 -12.99
N LYS A 174 -33.01 -7.71 -12.43
CA LYS A 174 -31.78 -7.34 -13.16
C LYS A 174 -30.90 -8.54 -13.51
N LEU A 175 -30.93 -9.60 -12.70
CA LEU A 175 -30.20 -10.84 -12.97
C LEU A 175 -31.12 -11.93 -13.56
N PRO A 176 -30.59 -12.77 -14.46
CA PRO A 176 -31.33 -13.91 -14.98
C PRO A 176 -31.48 -14.99 -13.91
N GLU A 177 -32.66 -15.63 -13.85
CA GLU A 177 -32.99 -16.71 -12.92
C GLU A 177 -33.31 -18.00 -13.70
N PRO A 178 -32.33 -18.62 -14.39
CA PRO A 178 -32.57 -19.80 -15.21
C PRO A 178 -33.01 -21.03 -14.41
N MET A 179 -32.68 -21.10 -13.10
CA MET A 179 -33.10 -22.17 -12.18
C MET A 179 -32.74 -23.58 -12.65
N THR A 180 -31.68 -23.70 -13.48
CA THR A 180 -31.27 -24.92 -14.18
C THR A 180 -31.10 -26.14 -13.26
N TYR A 181 -30.64 -25.93 -12.02
CA TYR A 181 -30.33 -27.00 -11.08
C TYR A 181 -31.36 -27.16 -9.95
N LYS A 182 -32.49 -26.46 -10.03
CA LYS A 182 -33.52 -26.49 -9.01
C LYS A 182 -34.10 -27.89 -8.82
N GLY A 183 -34.10 -28.36 -7.57
CA GLY A 183 -34.58 -29.71 -7.21
C GLY A 183 -33.62 -30.84 -7.59
N VAL A 184 -32.48 -30.54 -8.20
CA VAL A 184 -31.42 -31.52 -8.52
C VAL A 184 -30.39 -31.55 -7.40
N TYR A 185 -29.98 -30.37 -6.91
CA TYR A 185 -29.02 -30.21 -5.81
C TYR A 185 -29.43 -29.05 -4.90
N SER A 186 -29.23 -29.20 -3.60
CA SER A 186 -29.47 -28.14 -2.61
C SER A 186 -28.21 -27.92 -1.79
N LEU A 187 -27.73 -26.68 -1.74
CA LEU A 187 -26.62 -26.27 -0.88
C LEU A 187 -27.16 -25.48 0.30
N ASP A 188 -26.72 -25.84 1.51
CA ASP A 188 -26.94 -25.01 2.69
C ASP A 188 -25.78 -24.03 2.80
N ILE A 189 -26.07 -22.74 2.65
CA ILE A 189 -25.10 -21.66 2.81
C ILE A 189 -25.61 -20.64 3.82
N THR A 190 -24.72 -20.18 4.68
CA THR A 190 -25.01 -19.06 5.57
C THR A 190 -25.03 -17.77 4.75
N ILE A 191 -26.20 -17.14 4.67
CA ILE A 191 -26.39 -15.83 4.04
C ILE A 191 -26.30 -14.77 5.14
N ASP A 192 -25.30 -13.90 5.03
CA ASP A 192 -25.18 -12.74 5.91
C ASP A 192 -25.98 -11.56 5.30
N ASP A 193 -27.17 -11.32 5.83
CA ASP A 193 -28.07 -10.27 5.32
C ASP A 193 -27.47 -8.87 5.32
N LEU A 194 -26.51 -8.59 6.21
CA LEU A 194 -25.89 -7.27 6.30
C LEU A 194 -24.90 -7.06 5.16
N ALA A 195 -24.03 -8.04 4.96
CA ALA A 195 -23.13 -8.12 3.81
C ALA A 195 -23.88 -8.02 2.47
N GLN A 196 -25.03 -8.69 2.36
CA GLN A 196 -25.85 -8.68 1.14
C GLN A 196 -26.30 -7.26 0.77
N LYS A 197 -26.79 -6.51 1.76
CA LYS A 197 -27.25 -5.12 1.57
C LYS A 197 -26.09 -4.18 1.24
N GLU A 198 -24.96 -4.31 1.93
CA GLU A 198 -23.77 -3.51 1.71
C GLU A 198 -23.27 -3.65 0.26
N ILE A 199 -23.12 -4.89 -0.22
CA ILE A 199 -22.70 -5.14 -1.60
C ILE A 199 -23.76 -4.69 -2.59
N ALA A 200 -25.05 -4.84 -2.29
CA ALA A 200 -26.14 -4.39 -3.16
C ALA A 200 -26.10 -2.88 -3.45
N SER A 201 -25.74 -2.06 -2.48
CA SER A 201 -25.56 -0.61 -2.66
C SER A 201 -24.32 -0.23 -3.48
N LEU A 202 -23.34 -1.12 -3.62
CA LEU A 202 -22.10 -0.88 -4.37
C LEU A 202 -22.16 -1.41 -5.81
N ILE A 203 -23.24 -2.10 -6.19
CA ILE A 203 -23.38 -2.65 -7.54
C ILE A 203 -23.66 -1.53 -8.54
N ASN A 204 -22.95 -1.56 -9.68
CA ASN A 204 -23.26 -0.78 -10.86
C ASN A 204 -23.70 -1.67 -12.04
N ASP A 205 -24.16 -1.05 -13.13
CA ASP A 205 -24.65 -1.78 -14.30
C ASP A 205 -23.59 -2.68 -14.94
N GLN A 206 -22.30 -2.33 -14.82
CA GLN A 206 -21.20 -3.15 -15.31
C GLN A 206 -21.11 -4.48 -14.53
N ILE A 207 -21.19 -4.43 -13.19
CA ILE A 207 -21.16 -5.62 -12.33
C ILE A 207 -22.40 -6.50 -12.59
N ILE A 208 -23.60 -5.90 -12.74
CA ILE A 208 -24.82 -6.63 -13.10
C ILE A 208 -24.66 -7.34 -14.44
N ALA A 209 -24.16 -6.66 -15.46
CA ALA A 209 -23.98 -7.25 -16.80
C ALA A 209 -23.00 -8.44 -16.76
N THR A 210 -21.87 -8.30 -16.05
CA THR A 210 -20.90 -9.40 -15.89
C THR A 210 -21.50 -10.57 -15.12
N LEU A 211 -22.21 -10.30 -14.01
CA LEU A 211 -22.92 -11.35 -13.26
C LEU A 211 -23.94 -12.09 -14.12
N ALA A 212 -24.76 -11.36 -14.87
CA ALA A 212 -25.78 -11.94 -15.75
C ALA A 212 -25.16 -12.84 -16.83
N GLN A 213 -24.09 -12.38 -17.48
CA GLN A 213 -23.35 -13.17 -18.46
C GLN A 213 -22.81 -14.47 -17.85
N GLN A 214 -22.16 -14.39 -16.69
CA GLN A 214 -21.59 -15.56 -16.03
C GLN A 214 -22.65 -16.58 -15.60
N ILE A 215 -23.80 -16.10 -15.08
CA ILE A 215 -24.93 -16.98 -14.75
C ILE A 215 -25.43 -17.70 -16.00
N GLU A 216 -25.57 -16.98 -17.12
CA GLU A 216 -26.05 -17.57 -18.37
C GLU A 216 -25.06 -18.60 -18.94
N GLU A 217 -23.76 -18.30 -18.94
CA GLU A 217 -22.71 -19.22 -19.37
C GLU A 217 -22.68 -20.51 -18.53
N ILE A 218 -22.73 -20.37 -17.20
CA ILE A 218 -22.77 -21.53 -16.29
C ILE A 218 -24.05 -22.34 -16.52
N SER A 219 -25.19 -21.69 -16.69
CA SER A 219 -26.49 -22.35 -16.87
C SER A 219 -26.59 -23.19 -18.14
N LYS A 220 -25.87 -22.82 -19.20
CA LYS A 220 -25.84 -23.53 -20.49
C LYS A 220 -24.81 -24.64 -20.55
N LYS A 221 -23.91 -24.73 -19.56
CA LYS A 221 -22.82 -25.71 -19.57
C LYS A 221 -23.33 -27.08 -19.11
N GLU A 222 -23.05 -28.09 -19.92
CA GLU A 222 -23.30 -29.48 -19.55
C GLU A 222 -22.12 -30.03 -18.73
N TYR A 223 -22.40 -30.45 -17.50
CA TYR A 223 -21.41 -31.01 -16.59
C TYR A 223 -21.44 -32.54 -16.65
N ASN A 224 -20.65 -33.13 -17.54
CA ASN A 224 -20.51 -34.58 -17.65
C ASN A 224 -19.32 -35.08 -16.82
N VAL A 225 -19.63 -35.63 -15.63
CA VAL A 225 -18.65 -36.19 -14.69
C VAL A 225 -17.74 -37.23 -15.33
N SER A 226 -18.30 -38.10 -16.18
CA SER A 226 -17.56 -39.16 -16.85
C SER A 226 -16.53 -38.61 -17.83
N GLN A 227 -16.93 -37.65 -18.66
CA GLN A 227 -16.02 -37.03 -19.63
C GLN A 227 -14.85 -36.30 -18.96
N GLN A 228 -15.12 -35.64 -17.83
CA GLN A 228 -14.08 -34.93 -17.08
C GLN A 228 -13.11 -35.88 -16.37
N LEU A 229 -13.61 -36.94 -15.75
CA LEU A 229 -12.75 -37.97 -15.15
C LEU A 229 -11.87 -38.64 -16.22
N LEU A 230 -12.43 -38.95 -17.38
CA LEU A 230 -11.67 -39.53 -18.50
C LEU A 230 -10.58 -38.60 -19.02
N SER A 231 -10.87 -37.30 -19.16
CA SER A 231 -9.86 -36.31 -19.57
C SER A 231 -8.69 -36.21 -18.57
N GLU A 232 -8.99 -36.23 -17.27
CA GLU A 232 -7.95 -36.23 -16.23
C GLU A 232 -7.14 -37.53 -16.24
N LEU A 233 -7.79 -38.69 -16.42
CA LEU A 233 -7.12 -39.98 -16.56
C LEU A 233 -6.17 -39.99 -17.76
N GLU A 234 -6.63 -39.51 -18.90
CA GLU A 234 -5.85 -39.37 -20.13
C GLU A 234 -4.61 -38.50 -19.94
N GLU A 235 -4.74 -37.35 -19.26
CA GLU A 235 -3.60 -36.47 -18.99
C GLU A 235 -2.54 -37.19 -18.14
N ARG A 236 -2.96 -37.91 -17.08
CA ARG A 236 -2.03 -38.63 -16.18
C ARG A 236 -1.43 -39.87 -16.85
N ALA A 237 -2.21 -40.63 -17.61
CA ALA A 237 -1.74 -41.79 -18.36
C ALA A 237 -0.74 -41.37 -19.45
N SER A 238 -0.94 -40.23 -20.09
CA SER A 238 -0.02 -39.67 -21.08
C SER A 238 1.35 -39.30 -20.49
N VAL A 239 1.41 -38.93 -19.20
CA VAL A 239 2.69 -38.70 -18.50
C VAL A 239 3.43 -40.01 -18.29
N ALA A 240 2.73 -41.08 -17.87
CA ALA A 240 3.32 -42.41 -17.72
C ALA A 240 3.77 -43.00 -19.08
N LEU A 241 3.02 -42.72 -20.16
CA LEU A 241 3.34 -43.16 -21.51
C LEU A 241 4.71 -42.66 -22.00
N ARG A 242 5.14 -41.47 -21.58
CA ARG A 242 6.45 -40.90 -21.94
C ARG A 242 7.64 -41.69 -21.40
N LEU A 243 7.41 -42.59 -20.43
CA LEU A 243 8.47 -43.46 -19.89
C LEU A 243 8.74 -44.69 -20.78
N LEU A 244 7.83 -45.02 -21.69
CA LEU A 244 8.01 -46.16 -22.59
C LEU A 244 9.02 -45.85 -23.72
N PRO A 245 9.62 -46.86 -24.35
CA PRO A 245 10.51 -46.69 -25.50
C PRO A 245 9.88 -45.84 -26.62
N LYS A 246 10.65 -44.91 -27.21
CA LYS A 246 10.13 -43.93 -28.17
C LYS A 246 9.71 -44.55 -29.51
N ASP A 247 10.31 -45.69 -29.84
CA ASP A 247 10.19 -46.50 -31.06
C ASP A 247 8.97 -47.44 -31.09
N LEU A 248 8.15 -47.45 -30.03
CA LEU A 248 6.89 -48.20 -30.01
C LEU A 248 5.93 -47.78 -31.14
N GLU A 249 5.29 -48.79 -31.75
CA GLU A 249 4.19 -48.59 -32.70
C GLU A 249 3.04 -47.79 -32.08
N GLN A 250 2.34 -47.02 -32.91
CA GLN A 250 1.27 -46.14 -32.45
C GLN A 250 0.11 -46.91 -31.78
N SER A 251 -0.23 -48.08 -32.31
CA SER A 251 -1.25 -49.00 -31.75
C SER A 251 -0.88 -49.48 -30.33
N LEU A 252 0.40 -49.78 -30.09
CA LEU A 252 0.92 -50.19 -28.78
C LEU A 252 0.94 -49.01 -27.80
N LYS A 253 1.18 -47.78 -28.27
CA LYS A 253 1.12 -46.57 -27.43
C LYS A 253 -0.30 -46.27 -26.95
N GLU A 254 -1.29 -46.39 -27.83
CA GLU A 254 -2.71 -46.20 -27.48
C GLU A 254 -3.18 -47.28 -26.50
N SER A 255 -2.82 -48.54 -26.77
CA SER A 255 -3.13 -49.67 -25.87
C SER A 255 -2.45 -49.49 -24.50
N ALA A 256 -1.22 -48.98 -24.45
CA ALA A 256 -0.51 -48.74 -23.18
C ALA A 256 -1.14 -47.61 -22.36
N LYS A 257 -1.59 -46.55 -23.03
CA LYS A 257 -2.33 -45.46 -22.40
C LYS A 257 -3.63 -45.98 -21.76
N ASN A 258 -4.44 -46.73 -22.51
CA ASN A 258 -5.68 -47.36 -22.01
C ASN A 258 -5.40 -48.27 -20.81
N LEU A 259 -4.33 -49.07 -20.86
CA LEU A 259 -3.92 -49.94 -19.76
C LEU A 259 -3.57 -49.14 -18.49
N PHE A 260 -2.86 -48.02 -18.64
CA PHE A 260 -2.52 -47.14 -17.51
C PHE A 260 -3.75 -46.44 -16.91
N GLU A 261 -4.70 -46.02 -17.74
CA GLU A 261 -5.98 -45.46 -17.30
C GLU A 261 -6.78 -46.49 -16.49
N LEU A 262 -6.86 -47.74 -16.97
CA LEU A 262 -7.49 -48.87 -16.26
C LEU A 262 -6.79 -49.16 -14.92
N TRP A 263 -5.46 -49.12 -14.87
CA TRP A 263 -4.73 -49.29 -13.61
C TRP A 263 -5.04 -48.17 -12.61
N ILE A 264 -5.15 -46.92 -13.06
CA ILE A 264 -5.56 -45.81 -12.18
C ILE A 264 -7.01 -46.01 -11.70
N LEU A 265 -7.95 -46.33 -12.59
CA LEU A 265 -9.36 -46.59 -12.25
C LEU A 265 -9.49 -47.73 -11.22
N ARG A 266 -8.77 -48.84 -11.41
CA ARG A 266 -8.75 -49.97 -10.49
C ARG A 266 -8.13 -49.61 -9.13
N SER A 267 -7.09 -48.79 -9.14
CA SER A 267 -6.44 -48.30 -7.92
C SER A 267 -7.32 -47.37 -7.08
N LEU A 268 -8.37 -46.81 -7.68
CA LEU A 268 -9.40 -45.98 -7.01
C LEU A 268 -10.67 -46.77 -6.69
N SER A 269 -10.70 -48.06 -7.00
CA SER A 269 -11.89 -48.94 -6.86
C SER A 269 -13.11 -48.42 -7.62
N ILE A 270 -12.90 -47.67 -8.72
CA ILE A 270 -13.99 -47.19 -9.61
C ILE A 270 -14.43 -48.31 -10.56
N ILE A 271 -13.51 -49.22 -10.88
CA ILE A 271 -13.78 -50.48 -11.60
C ILE A 271 -13.30 -51.67 -10.75
N ASP A 272 -13.97 -52.80 -10.90
CA ASP A 272 -13.71 -54.01 -10.10
C ASP A 272 -12.40 -54.72 -10.50
N GLU A 273 -12.09 -54.71 -11.79
CA GLU A 273 -10.96 -55.43 -12.37
C GLU A 273 -10.26 -54.62 -13.45
N ALA A 274 -8.93 -54.73 -13.51
CA ALA A 274 -8.12 -54.21 -14.62
C ALA A 274 -7.11 -55.28 -15.05
N PRO A 275 -6.86 -55.44 -16.37
CA PRO A 275 -5.93 -56.43 -16.88
C PRO A 275 -4.51 -56.15 -16.39
N PHE A 276 -3.80 -57.20 -15.98
CA PHE A 276 -2.39 -57.16 -15.54
C PHE A 276 -2.09 -56.11 -14.45
N TYR A 277 -3.02 -55.86 -13.54
CA TYR A 277 -2.86 -54.84 -12.50
C TYR A 277 -1.62 -55.07 -11.61
N PRO A 278 -0.75 -54.05 -11.44
CA PRO A 278 0.44 -54.15 -10.60
C PRO A 278 0.09 -54.10 -9.11
N GLN A 279 0.48 -55.13 -8.35
CA GLN A 279 0.22 -55.21 -6.91
C GLN A 279 0.93 -54.12 -6.10
N GLU A 280 1.97 -53.49 -6.67
CA GLU A 280 2.71 -52.40 -6.04
C GLU A 280 1.95 -51.07 -6.04
N LEU A 281 0.90 -50.93 -6.88
CA LEU A 281 0.07 -49.73 -6.91
C LEU A 281 -0.99 -49.82 -5.80
N PRO A 282 -1.03 -48.88 -4.83
CA PRO A 282 -1.95 -49.00 -3.70
C PRO A 282 -3.40 -48.77 -4.13
N ILE A 283 -4.34 -49.46 -3.49
CA ILE A 283 -5.78 -49.29 -3.71
C ILE A 283 -6.35 -48.32 -2.67
N SER A 284 -7.16 -47.35 -3.11
CA SER A 284 -8.06 -46.54 -2.27
C SER A 284 -9.47 -46.64 -2.83
N THR A 285 -10.47 -46.28 -2.03
CA THR A 285 -11.88 -46.33 -2.43
C THR A 285 -12.36 -44.92 -2.75
N LYS A 286 -12.84 -44.71 -3.97
CA LYS A 286 -13.41 -43.45 -4.42
C LYS A 286 -14.74 -43.70 -5.12
N THR A 287 -15.77 -42.94 -4.72
CA THR A 287 -17.09 -43.02 -5.35
C THR A 287 -17.20 -41.93 -6.41
N VAL A 288 -17.53 -42.29 -7.64
CA VAL A 288 -17.84 -41.35 -8.73
C VAL A 288 -19.23 -41.68 -9.27
N PRO A 289 -20.28 -40.94 -8.86
CA PRO A 289 -21.65 -41.24 -9.25
C PRO A 289 -21.85 -41.14 -10.77
N GLY A 290 -22.49 -42.15 -11.37
CA GLY A 290 -22.84 -42.14 -12.79
C GLY A 290 -21.68 -42.38 -13.76
N PHE A 291 -20.51 -42.79 -13.27
CA PHE A 291 -19.38 -43.14 -14.14
C PHE A 291 -19.62 -44.47 -14.87
N THR A 292 -19.40 -44.45 -16.18
CA THR A 292 -19.38 -45.64 -17.03
C THR A 292 -18.03 -45.73 -17.73
N ASN A 293 -17.30 -46.83 -17.53
CA ASN A 293 -15.99 -47.02 -18.17
C ASN A 293 -16.15 -47.31 -19.69
N PRO A 294 -15.66 -46.43 -20.58
CA PRO A 294 -15.68 -46.68 -22.02
C PRO A 294 -14.43 -47.44 -22.50
N ILE A 295 -13.42 -47.62 -21.63
CA ILE A 295 -12.13 -48.21 -21.99
C ILE A 295 -12.26 -49.75 -22.02
N PRO A 296 -11.88 -50.43 -23.12
CA PRO A 296 -12.03 -51.87 -23.25
C PRO A 296 -11.16 -52.63 -22.23
N LEU A 297 -11.73 -53.63 -21.57
CA LEU A 297 -11.00 -54.47 -20.60
C LEU A 297 -10.16 -55.59 -21.26
N GLN A 298 -10.38 -55.84 -22.55
CA GLN A 298 -9.68 -56.86 -23.34
C GLN A 298 -9.03 -56.21 -24.57
N ASP A 299 -7.72 -56.40 -24.70
CA ASP A 299 -6.92 -55.94 -25.83
C ASP A 299 -5.71 -56.89 -25.96
N ASP A 300 -5.50 -57.42 -27.17
CA ASP A 300 -4.41 -58.36 -27.49
C ASP A 300 -3.01 -57.75 -27.24
N ASN A 301 -2.91 -56.42 -27.20
CA ASN A 301 -1.66 -55.70 -26.99
C ASN A 301 -1.30 -55.51 -25.51
N TYR A 302 -2.24 -55.64 -24.57
CA TYR A 302 -1.94 -55.42 -23.14
C TYR A 302 -0.87 -56.37 -22.61
N LYS A 303 -0.89 -57.63 -23.04
CA LYS A 303 0.14 -58.61 -22.66
C LYS A 303 1.53 -58.20 -23.16
N LYS A 304 1.63 -57.74 -24.41
CA LYS A 304 2.90 -57.28 -25.01
C LYS A 304 3.46 -56.06 -24.27
N ILE A 305 2.60 -55.14 -23.85
CA ILE A 305 3.01 -53.93 -23.11
C ILE A 305 3.60 -54.31 -21.75
N VAL A 306 2.98 -55.25 -21.04
CA VAL A 306 3.47 -55.72 -19.73
C VAL A 306 4.80 -56.44 -19.87
N GLU A 307 4.97 -57.28 -20.90
CA GLU A 307 6.26 -57.92 -21.22
C GLU A 307 7.37 -56.88 -21.48
N ILE A 308 7.06 -55.75 -22.12
CA ILE A 308 8.00 -54.64 -22.34
C ILE A 308 8.34 -53.93 -21.02
N ILE A 309 7.35 -53.72 -20.15
CA ILE A 309 7.54 -53.10 -18.84
C ILE A 309 8.43 -53.96 -17.93
N ASP A 310 8.22 -55.28 -17.93
CA ASP A 310 8.96 -56.22 -17.09
C ASP A 310 10.36 -56.55 -17.64
N SER A 311 10.55 -56.55 -18.96
CA SER A 311 11.86 -56.77 -19.60
C SER A 311 12.78 -55.55 -19.55
N THR A 312 12.25 -54.35 -19.27
CA THR A 312 13.04 -53.11 -19.20
C THR A 312 13.48 -52.79 -17.75
N PRO A 313 14.79 -52.79 -17.44
CA PRO A 313 15.29 -52.56 -16.07
C PRO A 313 14.81 -51.23 -15.46
N GLY A 314 14.17 -51.31 -14.29
CA GLY A 314 13.73 -50.15 -13.51
C GLY A 314 12.61 -49.31 -14.15
N LEU A 315 11.99 -49.76 -15.26
CA LEU A 315 10.86 -49.08 -15.87
C LEU A 315 9.60 -49.22 -15.02
N ARG A 316 9.30 -50.43 -14.55
CA ARG A 316 8.15 -50.72 -13.69
C ARG A 316 8.10 -49.81 -12.46
N SER A 317 9.19 -49.72 -11.68
CA SER A 317 9.22 -48.87 -10.48
C SER A 317 8.95 -47.39 -10.76
N ARG A 318 9.51 -46.85 -11.85
CA ARG A 318 9.28 -45.44 -12.27
C ARG A 318 7.85 -45.21 -12.74
N LEU A 319 7.27 -46.21 -13.41
CA LEU A 319 5.90 -46.18 -13.90
C LEU A 319 4.90 -46.23 -12.75
N ILE A 320 5.08 -47.16 -11.80
CA ILE A 320 4.26 -47.22 -10.57
C ILE A 320 4.34 -45.93 -9.77
N LEU A 321 5.52 -45.31 -9.66
CA LEU A 321 5.66 -44.02 -8.98
C LEU A 321 4.83 -42.93 -9.67
N ASN A 322 4.93 -42.79 -11.00
CA ASN A 322 4.15 -41.81 -11.76
C ASN A 322 2.64 -42.06 -11.69
N LEU A 323 2.20 -43.31 -11.80
CA LEU A 323 0.79 -43.67 -11.66
C LEU A 323 0.30 -43.46 -10.23
N THR A 324 1.14 -43.64 -9.21
CA THR A 324 0.79 -43.33 -7.82
C THR A 324 0.61 -41.83 -7.62
N PHE A 325 1.45 -40.98 -8.22
CA PHE A 325 1.26 -39.53 -8.21
C PHE A 325 0.01 -39.11 -8.97
N GLY A 326 -0.20 -39.66 -10.17
CA GLY A 326 -1.40 -39.41 -10.98
C GLY A 326 -2.69 -39.81 -10.24
N LYS A 327 -2.67 -41.00 -9.61
CA LYS A 327 -3.72 -41.46 -8.71
C LYS A 327 -3.96 -40.45 -7.59
N ARG A 328 -2.93 -40.04 -6.84
CA ARG A 328 -3.09 -39.11 -5.70
C ARG A 328 -3.73 -37.78 -6.12
N ILE A 329 -3.38 -37.27 -7.29
CA ILE A 329 -4.00 -36.06 -7.86
C ILE A 329 -5.49 -36.28 -8.14
N ILE A 330 -5.83 -37.39 -8.78
CA ILE A 330 -7.23 -37.73 -9.08
C ILE A 330 -8.00 -38.01 -7.78
N ASP A 331 -7.39 -38.70 -6.81
CA ASP A 331 -7.96 -39.03 -5.51
C ASP A 331 -8.30 -37.75 -4.71
N GLY A 332 -7.47 -36.72 -4.81
CA GLY A 332 -7.71 -35.41 -4.20
C GLY A 332 -8.78 -34.53 -4.88
N LYS A 333 -9.27 -34.88 -6.08
CA LYS A 333 -10.31 -34.11 -6.80
C LYS A 333 -11.71 -34.66 -6.53
N ASP A 334 -12.66 -33.84 -6.11
CA ASP A 334 -14.07 -34.27 -5.99
C ASP A 334 -14.76 -34.17 -7.36
N PHE A 335 -15.26 -35.30 -7.88
CA PHE A 335 -15.92 -35.40 -9.18
C PHE A 335 -17.45 -35.45 -9.04
N SER A 336 -18.01 -34.67 -8.13
CA SER A 336 -19.46 -34.45 -8.04
C SER A 336 -19.92 -33.31 -8.96
N PRO A 337 -21.09 -33.41 -9.62
CA PRO A 337 -21.64 -32.33 -10.46
C PRO A 337 -21.71 -30.98 -9.72
N VAL A 338 -22.04 -31.01 -8.44
CA VAL A 338 -22.10 -29.83 -7.57
C VAL A 338 -20.74 -29.15 -7.42
N LYS A 339 -19.67 -29.91 -7.19
CA LYS A 339 -18.32 -29.34 -7.03
C LYS A 339 -17.76 -28.74 -8.30
N LEU A 340 -18.13 -29.29 -9.46
CA LEU A 340 -17.77 -28.74 -10.76
C LEU A 340 -18.46 -27.41 -11.03
N VAL A 341 -19.75 -27.34 -10.73
CA VAL A 341 -20.51 -26.09 -10.79
C VAL A 341 -19.96 -25.08 -9.78
N GLU A 342 -19.65 -25.49 -8.54
CA GLU A 342 -19.00 -24.61 -7.55
C GLU A 342 -17.66 -24.05 -8.04
N ALA A 343 -16.84 -24.86 -8.72
CA ALA A 343 -15.56 -24.41 -9.25
C ALA A 343 -15.72 -23.34 -10.34
N ASP A 344 -16.70 -23.50 -11.23
CA ASP A 344 -17.01 -22.48 -12.24
C ASP A 344 -17.66 -21.24 -11.63
N ILE A 345 -18.49 -21.38 -10.59
CA ILE A 345 -18.99 -20.24 -9.81
C ILE A 345 -17.83 -19.48 -9.15
N HIS A 346 -16.85 -20.19 -8.57
CA HIS A 346 -15.66 -19.55 -7.99
C HIS A 346 -14.84 -18.80 -9.03
N ARG A 347 -14.73 -19.32 -10.26
CA ARG A 347 -14.10 -18.61 -11.38
C ARG A 347 -14.90 -17.37 -11.76
N ALA A 348 -16.21 -17.49 -11.94
CA ALA A 348 -17.11 -16.38 -12.26
C ALA A 348 -17.03 -15.24 -11.22
N VAL A 349 -17.00 -15.57 -9.92
CA VAL A 349 -16.84 -14.59 -8.85
C VAL A 349 -15.48 -13.88 -8.93
N SER A 350 -14.42 -14.60 -9.30
CA SER A 350 -13.08 -14.02 -9.44
C SER A 350 -13.01 -12.96 -10.55
N GLU A 351 -13.81 -13.11 -11.61
CA GLU A 351 -13.90 -12.12 -12.70
C GLU A 351 -14.59 -10.81 -12.27
N LEU A 352 -15.39 -10.85 -11.20
CA LEU A 352 -16.07 -9.67 -10.64
C LEU A 352 -15.16 -8.78 -9.79
N VAL A 353 -13.95 -9.25 -9.44
CA VAL A 353 -13.01 -8.49 -8.63
C VAL A 353 -12.60 -7.20 -9.33
N ALA A 354 -12.29 -7.25 -10.63
CA ALA A 354 -11.87 -6.07 -11.39
C ALA A 354 -12.95 -4.97 -11.46
N PRO A 355 -14.21 -5.25 -11.89
CA PRO A 355 -15.25 -4.23 -11.93
C PRO A 355 -15.62 -3.71 -10.53
N LEU A 356 -15.60 -4.56 -9.50
CA LEU A 356 -15.79 -4.13 -8.11
C LEU A 356 -14.71 -3.13 -7.66
N MET A 357 -13.44 -3.43 -7.93
CA MET A 357 -12.32 -2.55 -7.58
C MET A 357 -12.39 -1.21 -8.30
N LYS A 358 -12.86 -1.20 -9.54
CA LYS A 358 -13.11 0.04 -10.29
C LYS A 358 -14.20 0.88 -9.62
N ALA A 359 -15.33 0.27 -9.25
CA ALA A 359 -16.43 0.95 -8.56
C ALA A 359 -15.97 1.55 -7.21
N LEU A 360 -15.18 0.80 -6.43
CA LEU A 360 -14.62 1.29 -5.16
C LEU A 360 -13.61 2.43 -5.36
N GLY A 361 -12.86 2.41 -6.46
CA GLY A 361 -11.99 3.53 -6.84
C GLY A 361 -12.75 4.80 -7.21
N GLU A 362 -13.86 4.66 -7.95
CA GLU A 362 -14.77 5.76 -8.27
C GLU A 362 -15.41 6.34 -7.01
N LEU A 363 -15.85 5.47 -6.08
CA LEU A 363 -16.36 5.87 -4.76
C LEU A 363 -15.32 6.70 -3.98
N LYS A 364 -14.07 6.24 -3.89
CA LYS A 364 -13.00 7.02 -3.24
C LYS A 364 -12.85 8.41 -3.86
N ASN A 365 -12.93 8.53 -5.18
CA ASN A 365 -12.80 9.81 -5.87
C ASN A 365 -13.97 10.75 -5.57
N GLU A 366 -15.19 10.22 -5.52
CA GLU A 366 -16.39 10.96 -5.14
C GLU A 366 -16.25 11.51 -3.71
N TYR A 367 -15.91 10.65 -2.74
CA TYR A 367 -15.68 11.06 -1.36
C TYR A 367 -14.61 12.15 -1.25
N SER A 368 -13.49 11.96 -1.94
CA SER A 368 -12.39 12.94 -1.97
C SER A 368 -12.86 14.30 -2.50
N ALA A 369 -13.69 14.32 -3.55
CA ALA A 369 -14.26 15.56 -4.08
C ALA A 369 -15.23 16.22 -3.09
N VAL A 370 -16.02 15.42 -2.38
CA VAL A 370 -17.01 15.91 -1.41
C VAL A 370 -16.34 16.45 -0.15
N PHE A 371 -15.27 15.84 0.36
CA PHE A 371 -14.49 16.39 1.46
C PHE A 371 -13.93 17.78 1.10
N VAL A 372 -13.29 17.91 -0.07
CA VAL A 372 -12.73 19.19 -0.54
C VAL A 372 -13.81 20.26 -0.73
N LYS A 373 -15.01 19.88 -1.17
CA LYS A 373 -16.12 20.83 -1.33
C LYS A 373 -16.68 21.30 0.00
N ASN A 374 -16.65 20.46 1.04
CA ASN A 374 -17.24 20.75 2.34
C ASN A 374 -16.33 21.54 3.29
N THR A 375 -15.07 21.78 2.93
CA THR A 375 -14.21 22.71 3.66
C THR A 375 -14.49 24.15 3.22
N LEU A 376 -14.69 25.05 4.19
CA LEU A 376 -14.73 26.49 3.92
C LEU A 376 -13.43 26.87 3.21
N LYS A 377 -13.54 27.42 1.99
CA LYS A 377 -12.38 28.03 1.33
C LYS A 377 -11.99 29.25 2.16
N GLU A 378 -10.91 29.16 2.90
CA GLU A 378 -10.27 30.36 3.44
C GLU A 378 -9.88 31.24 2.25
N ILE A 379 -10.62 32.32 2.05
CA ILE A 379 -10.27 33.32 1.06
C ILE A 379 -9.10 34.08 1.66
N HIS A 380 -7.88 33.71 1.29
CA HIS A 380 -6.70 34.50 1.59
C HIS A 380 -6.82 35.86 0.89
N LEU A 381 -7.44 36.84 1.55
CA LEU A 381 -7.58 38.22 1.08
C LEU A 381 -6.28 39.02 1.28
N SER A 382 -5.19 38.38 1.75
CA SER A 382 -3.89 39.00 2.02
C SER A 382 -3.33 39.74 0.80
N TRP A 383 -3.60 39.25 -0.42
CA TRP A 383 -3.17 39.90 -1.67
C TRP A 383 -3.80 41.27 -1.91
N LEU A 384 -4.97 41.56 -1.31
CA LEU A 384 -5.67 42.83 -1.47
C LEU A 384 -4.85 43.99 -0.88
N ARG A 385 -3.93 43.70 0.05
CA ARG A 385 -2.98 44.68 0.59
C ARG A 385 -2.06 45.29 -0.48
N LEU A 386 -1.69 44.52 -1.51
CA LEU A 386 -0.87 44.99 -2.62
C LEU A 386 -1.61 46.03 -3.46
N LEU A 387 -2.93 45.85 -3.65
CA LEU A 387 -3.77 46.85 -4.30
C LEU A 387 -3.90 48.13 -3.46
N VAL A 388 -4.00 47.99 -2.14
CA VAL A 388 -4.01 49.14 -1.22
C VAL A 388 -2.69 49.91 -1.31
N TYR A 389 -1.55 49.23 -1.29
CA TYR A 389 -0.23 49.84 -1.44
C TYR A 389 -0.05 50.56 -2.77
N ALA A 390 -0.50 49.95 -3.88
CA ALA A 390 -0.47 50.58 -5.19
C ALA A 390 -1.34 51.85 -5.22
N GLY A 391 -2.53 51.80 -4.63
CA GLY A 391 -3.41 52.97 -4.47
C GLY A 391 -2.78 54.08 -3.63
N LEU A 392 -2.12 53.71 -2.52
CA LEU A 392 -1.45 54.63 -1.61
C LEU A 392 -0.24 55.29 -2.27
N ALA A 393 0.54 54.53 -3.04
CA ALA A 393 1.64 55.04 -3.86
C ALA A 393 1.15 56.03 -4.93
N LEU A 394 0.06 55.71 -5.61
CA LEU A 394 -0.57 56.61 -6.59
C LEU A 394 -1.10 57.88 -5.94
N LEU A 395 -1.73 57.78 -4.76
CA LEU A 395 -2.19 58.93 -3.99
C LEU A 395 -1.04 59.88 -3.62
N ILE A 396 0.06 59.35 -3.08
CA ILE A 396 1.24 60.16 -2.76
C ILE A 396 1.84 60.76 -4.04
N TRP A 397 1.87 60.00 -5.13
CA TRP A 397 2.40 60.45 -6.42
C TRP A 397 1.60 61.60 -7.04
N PHE A 398 0.27 61.57 -6.96
CA PHE A 398 -0.57 62.61 -7.56
C PHE A 398 -0.81 63.81 -6.62
N PHE A 399 -0.97 63.58 -5.31
CA PHE A 399 -1.46 64.61 -4.39
C PHE A 399 -0.41 65.16 -3.42
N LEU A 400 0.73 64.48 -3.22
CA LEU A 400 1.77 64.89 -2.26
C LEU A 400 3.16 64.95 -2.93
N PRO A 401 3.41 65.93 -3.82
CA PRO A 401 4.63 66.00 -4.63
C PRO A 401 5.92 66.08 -3.79
N SER A 402 5.87 66.68 -2.60
CA SER A 402 7.02 66.76 -1.67
C SER A 402 7.39 65.40 -1.05
N TRP A 403 6.45 64.46 -1.01
CA TRP A 403 6.61 63.13 -0.40
C TRP A 403 6.98 62.04 -1.40
N LYS A 404 7.06 62.37 -2.70
CA LYS A 404 7.43 61.42 -3.77
C LYS A 404 8.71 60.64 -3.51
N LYS A 405 9.70 61.30 -2.89
CA LYS A 405 11.00 60.70 -2.57
C LYS A 405 10.92 59.63 -1.48
N PHE A 406 9.88 59.68 -0.64
CA PHE A 406 9.68 58.80 0.50
C PHE A 406 8.64 57.70 0.24
N ILE A 407 8.03 57.64 -0.95
CA ILE A 407 7.02 56.61 -1.29
C ILE A 407 7.57 55.21 -1.02
N LEU A 408 8.79 54.95 -1.47
CA LEU A 408 9.42 53.64 -1.34
C LEU A 408 9.74 53.31 0.13
N ASP A 409 10.20 54.30 0.90
CA ASP A 409 10.49 54.14 2.34
C ASP A 409 9.22 53.88 3.15
N ILE A 410 8.12 54.58 2.84
CA ILE A 410 6.81 54.41 3.50
C ILE A 410 6.23 53.03 3.21
N LEU A 411 6.30 52.58 1.96
CA LEU A 411 5.88 51.23 1.58
C LEU A 411 6.73 50.17 2.28
N LEU A 412 8.04 50.37 2.37
CA LEU A 412 8.94 49.46 3.09
C LEU A 412 8.62 49.39 4.58
N ILE A 413 8.35 50.52 5.24
CA ILE A 413 8.00 50.55 6.67
C ILE A 413 6.65 49.89 6.92
N LEU A 414 5.63 50.16 6.09
CA LEU A 414 4.33 49.50 6.19
C LEU A 414 4.46 47.99 6.00
N GLU A 415 5.28 47.56 5.03
CA GLU A 415 5.51 46.15 4.78
C GLU A 415 6.30 45.49 5.91
N MET A 416 7.30 46.17 6.47
CA MET A 416 8.03 45.66 7.63
C MET A 416 7.14 45.58 8.88
N GLY A 417 6.21 46.52 9.04
CA GLY A 417 5.18 46.46 10.08
C GLY A 417 4.22 45.29 9.87
N TYR A 418 3.76 45.07 8.64
CA TYR A 418 2.96 43.90 8.30
C TYR A 418 3.69 42.59 8.62
N LEU A 419 4.98 42.51 8.26
CA LEU A 419 5.82 41.34 8.49
C LEU A 419 6.03 40.99 9.96
N VAL A 420 6.21 42.00 10.81
CA VAL A 420 6.49 41.78 12.24
C VAL A 420 5.22 41.44 13.02
N PHE A 421 4.08 42.02 12.65
CA PHE A 421 2.86 41.93 13.45
C PHE A 421 1.78 41.01 12.87
N PHE A 422 1.79 40.74 11.56
CA PHE A 422 0.69 40.05 10.89
C PHE A 422 1.13 38.88 10.00
N SER A 423 2.38 38.85 9.51
CA SER A 423 2.82 37.71 8.70
C SER A 423 3.22 36.53 9.58
N ASN A 424 2.74 35.37 9.19
CA ASN A 424 3.12 34.10 9.79
C ASN A 424 3.86 33.32 8.70
N PHE A 425 5.16 33.58 8.56
CA PHE A 425 6.01 33.03 7.48
C PHE A 425 6.01 31.51 7.39
N ASN A 426 5.57 30.83 8.44
CA ASN A 426 5.43 29.38 8.49
C ASN A 426 4.17 28.86 7.76
N TYR A 427 3.18 29.72 7.51
CA TYR A 427 1.84 29.31 7.04
C TYR A 427 1.40 29.96 5.72
N ASP A 428 1.95 31.11 5.31
CA ASP A 428 1.56 31.75 4.04
C ASP A 428 2.66 31.60 2.96
N ILE A 429 2.51 30.57 2.11
CA ILE A 429 3.43 30.25 1.00
C ILE A 429 3.49 31.41 0.00
N PHE A 430 2.39 32.13 -0.20
CA PHE A 430 2.32 33.25 -1.12
C PHE A 430 3.15 34.42 -0.60
N ASP A 431 3.01 34.75 0.68
CA ASP A 431 3.84 35.73 1.36
C ASP A 431 5.32 35.34 1.29
N LEU A 432 5.67 34.12 1.67
CA LEU A 432 7.05 33.61 1.60
C LEU A 432 7.64 33.75 0.18
N SER A 433 6.87 33.41 -0.84
CA SER A 433 7.28 33.48 -2.24
C SER A 433 7.50 34.93 -2.71
N ILE A 434 6.60 35.85 -2.37
CA ILE A 434 6.74 37.27 -2.69
C ILE A 434 7.97 37.85 -1.99
N TYR A 435 8.18 37.52 -0.71
CA TYR A 435 9.35 37.99 0.03
C TYR A 435 10.64 37.38 -0.53
N ALA A 436 10.66 36.11 -0.91
CA ALA A 436 11.82 35.51 -1.55
C ALA A 436 12.16 36.18 -2.89
N ILE A 437 11.15 36.51 -3.70
CA ILE A 437 11.32 37.18 -5.00
C ILE A 437 11.74 38.66 -4.83
N THR A 438 11.39 39.31 -3.72
CA THR A 438 11.67 40.75 -3.53
C THR A 438 12.88 41.01 -2.62
N VAL A 439 12.94 40.39 -1.45
CA VAL A 439 13.97 40.63 -0.42
C VAL A 439 15.33 40.14 -0.88
N PHE A 440 15.45 38.93 -1.45
CA PHE A 440 16.74 38.41 -1.89
C PHE A 440 17.36 39.26 -3.02
N PRO A 441 16.63 39.63 -4.10
CA PRO A 441 17.19 40.51 -5.12
C PRO A 441 17.51 41.91 -4.60
N VAL A 442 16.66 42.50 -3.75
CA VAL A 442 16.92 43.83 -3.16
C VAL A 442 18.18 43.80 -2.29
N LEU A 443 18.33 42.79 -1.42
CA LEU A 443 19.53 42.60 -0.61
C LEU A 443 20.78 42.40 -1.48
N THR A 444 20.67 41.58 -2.53
CA THR A 444 21.77 41.30 -3.47
C THR A 444 22.19 42.56 -4.24
N PHE A 445 21.23 43.34 -4.74
CA PHE A 445 21.52 44.62 -5.39
C PHE A 445 22.11 45.63 -4.41
N ALA A 446 21.61 45.68 -3.17
CA ALA A 446 22.14 46.56 -2.13
C ALA A 446 23.61 46.22 -1.82
N THR A 447 23.97 44.94 -1.67
CA THR A 447 25.38 44.51 -1.49
C THR A 447 26.23 44.89 -2.69
N ILE A 448 25.78 44.63 -3.92
CA ILE A 448 26.54 44.98 -5.13
C ILE A 448 26.80 46.50 -5.19
N ILE A 449 25.78 47.32 -4.89
CA ILE A 449 25.91 48.78 -4.90
C ILE A 449 26.85 49.25 -3.78
N LEU A 450 26.75 48.69 -2.57
CA LEU A 450 27.62 49.01 -1.43
C LEU A 450 29.08 48.66 -1.74
N ILE A 451 29.35 47.45 -2.26
CA ILE A 451 30.68 47.02 -2.67
C ILE A 451 31.22 47.94 -3.78
N SER A 452 30.41 48.26 -4.79
CA SER A 452 30.78 49.16 -5.89
C SER A 452 31.14 50.57 -5.43
N ARG A 453 30.44 51.10 -4.41
CA ARG A 453 30.77 52.40 -3.79
C ARG A 453 32.07 52.32 -3.00
N LEU A 454 32.26 51.25 -2.22
CA LEU A 454 33.46 51.03 -1.41
C LEU A 454 34.73 50.80 -2.25
N LEU A 455 34.60 50.32 -3.49
CA LEU A 455 35.73 50.19 -4.43
C LEU A 455 36.16 51.54 -5.04
N LYS A 456 35.34 52.61 -4.94
CA LYS A 456 35.67 53.94 -5.47
C LYS A 456 36.32 54.81 -4.40
N PRO A 457 37.63 55.14 -4.51
CA PRO A 457 38.38 55.78 -3.42
C PRO A 457 37.88 57.18 -3.03
N LYS A 458 37.23 57.91 -3.96
CA LYS A 458 36.67 59.26 -3.71
C LYS A 458 35.29 59.27 -3.03
N LYS A 459 34.65 58.11 -2.84
CA LYS A 459 33.27 57.99 -2.31
C LYS A 459 33.16 57.11 -1.06
N ARG A 460 34.29 56.67 -0.50
CA ARG A 460 34.29 55.85 0.72
C ARG A 460 33.78 56.66 1.91
N ASN A 461 32.63 56.28 2.44
CA ASN A 461 32.10 56.79 3.70
C ASN A 461 32.15 55.69 4.78
N LEU A 462 32.40 56.05 6.04
CA LEU A 462 32.35 55.12 7.18
C LEU A 462 30.99 54.41 7.27
N LEU A 463 29.92 55.15 6.94
CA LEU A 463 28.55 54.60 6.88
C LEU A 463 28.39 53.47 5.86
N ASP A 464 29.08 53.53 4.71
CA ASP A 464 29.00 52.46 3.71
C ASP A 464 29.67 51.18 4.21
N VAL A 465 30.73 51.29 5.03
CA VAL A 465 31.40 50.15 5.67
C VAL A 465 30.49 49.52 6.72
N ILE A 466 29.85 50.34 7.56
CA ILE A 466 28.90 49.88 8.58
C ILE A 466 27.69 49.19 7.93
N MET A 467 27.14 49.76 6.86
CA MET A 467 26.05 49.14 6.10
C MET A 467 26.46 47.81 5.47
N LEU A 468 27.67 47.71 4.90
CA LEU A 468 28.16 46.44 4.35
C LEU A 468 28.29 45.38 5.45
N ILE A 469 28.84 45.74 6.62
CA ILE A 469 28.94 44.85 7.78
C ILE A 469 27.56 44.37 8.21
N ALA A 470 26.57 45.27 8.30
CA ALA A 470 25.20 44.92 8.67
C ALA A 470 24.57 43.94 7.67
N VAL A 471 24.74 44.17 6.36
CA VAL A 471 24.22 43.26 5.33
C VAL A 471 24.91 41.90 5.38
N VAL A 472 26.23 41.86 5.58
CA VAL A 472 26.98 40.61 5.75
C VAL A 472 26.53 39.86 7.01
N LEU A 473 26.28 40.57 8.11
CA LEU A 473 25.72 40.00 9.34
C LEU A 473 24.36 39.36 9.11
N THR A 474 23.46 39.95 8.32
CA THR A 474 22.17 39.32 7.98
C THR A 474 22.33 37.98 7.24
N PHE A 475 23.41 37.78 6.49
CA PHE A 475 23.68 36.48 5.84
C PHE A 475 24.34 35.47 6.78
N ILE A 476 25.14 35.94 7.74
CA ILE A 476 25.92 35.06 8.64
C ILE A 476 25.11 34.66 9.88
N LEU A 477 24.31 35.56 10.45
CA LEU A 477 23.52 35.34 11.67
C LEU A 477 22.67 34.06 11.65
N PRO A 478 21.96 33.71 10.56
CA PRO A 478 21.17 32.48 10.49
C PRO A 478 22.00 31.19 10.54
N VAL A 479 23.30 31.28 10.21
CA VAL A 479 24.22 30.13 10.11
C VAL A 479 25.00 29.93 11.42
N ILE A 480 25.13 30.97 12.24
CA ILE A 480 25.77 30.86 13.55
C ILE A 480 24.79 30.18 14.51
N ARG A 481 25.27 29.13 15.19
CA ARG A 481 24.57 28.51 16.33
C ARG A 481 24.56 29.50 17.50
N LEU A 482 23.60 30.43 17.51
CA LEU A 482 23.45 31.47 18.52
C LEU A 482 23.17 30.90 19.93
N TYR A 483 22.65 29.68 19.99
CA TYR A 483 22.36 28.99 21.23
C TYR A 483 23.03 27.61 21.21
N SER A 484 24.06 27.42 22.05
CA SER A 484 24.73 26.12 22.20
C SER A 484 24.07 25.25 23.26
N GLU A 485 23.47 25.85 24.29
CA GLU A 485 22.75 25.16 25.37
C GLU A 485 21.56 26.03 25.81
N VAL A 486 20.35 25.60 25.48
CA VAL A 486 19.10 26.20 25.97
C VAL A 486 18.50 25.18 26.94
N PRO A 487 18.63 25.36 28.26
CA PRO A 487 18.13 24.41 29.25
C PRO A 487 16.64 24.10 29.11
N GLU A 488 15.85 25.07 28.67
CA GLU A 488 14.39 25.02 28.57
C GLU A 488 13.90 24.01 27.52
N ILE A 489 14.65 23.83 26.43
CA ILE A 489 14.26 22.92 25.33
C ILE A 489 14.86 21.51 25.49
N ARG A 490 15.52 21.21 26.60
CA ARG A 490 16.08 19.87 26.83
C ARG A 490 14.97 18.83 26.89
N MET A 491 15.21 17.67 26.28
CA MET A 491 14.23 16.57 26.23
C MET A 491 13.80 16.11 27.63
N ASP A 492 14.71 16.21 28.61
CA ASP A 492 14.43 15.93 30.03
C ASP A 492 13.29 16.79 30.63
N ASN A 493 13.01 17.96 30.06
CA ASN A 493 11.92 18.84 30.50
C ASN A 493 10.57 18.45 29.90
N PHE A 494 10.55 17.53 28.93
CA PHE A 494 9.34 17.05 28.25
C PHE A 494 9.20 15.54 28.48
N PRO A 495 8.90 15.09 29.72
CA PRO A 495 8.80 13.67 30.04
C PRO A 495 7.69 12.96 29.24
N GLU A 496 6.62 13.67 28.88
CA GLU A 496 5.51 13.14 28.08
C GLU A 496 5.94 12.77 26.65
N PHE A 497 6.96 13.44 26.11
CA PHE A 497 7.48 13.16 24.77
C PHE A 497 8.00 11.72 24.65
N TYR A 498 8.53 11.13 25.73
CA TYR A 498 9.05 9.76 25.71
C TYR A 498 7.97 8.70 25.48
N ASP A 499 6.72 8.99 25.86
CA ASP A 499 5.57 8.11 25.64
C ASP A 499 4.89 8.38 24.28
N SER A 500 5.33 9.41 23.56
CA SER A 500 4.77 9.80 22.26
C SER A 500 5.16 8.82 21.15
N PRO A 501 4.32 8.66 20.12
CA PRO A 501 4.68 7.87 18.95
C PRO A 501 5.85 8.45 18.15
N TYR A 502 6.17 9.73 18.34
CA TYR A 502 7.27 10.40 17.64
C TYR A 502 8.63 10.15 18.26
N TYR A 503 8.69 9.79 19.54
CA TYR A 503 9.93 9.37 20.16
C TYR A 503 10.46 8.05 19.58
N GLU A 504 9.57 7.10 19.30
CA GLU A 504 9.93 5.86 18.59
C GLU A 504 10.51 6.14 17.20
N ILE A 505 9.95 7.11 16.47
CA ILE A 505 10.50 7.55 15.18
C ILE A 505 11.87 8.18 15.36
N LEU A 506 12.05 9.02 16.39
CA LEU A 506 13.34 9.63 16.69
C LEU A 506 14.40 8.57 16.93
N LYS A 507 14.12 7.55 17.75
CA LYS A 507 15.04 6.42 17.98
C LYS A 507 15.36 5.66 16.69
N SER A 508 14.33 5.35 15.92
CA SER A 508 14.48 4.65 14.63
C SER A 508 15.40 5.40 13.67
N ASP A 509 15.20 6.71 13.52
CA ASP A 509 16.00 7.53 12.62
C ASP A 509 17.43 7.76 13.14
N LEU A 510 17.63 7.73 14.47
CA LEU A 510 18.95 7.95 15.09
C LEU A 510 19.85 6.71 15.06
N TYR A 511 19.32 5.53 15.41
CA TYR A 511 20.17 4.34 15.56
C TYR A 511 19.52 2.98 15.26
N GLU A 512 18.19 2.82 15.24
CA GLU A 512 17.58 1.49 15.02
C GLU A 512 17.48 1.12 13.54
N SER A 513 17.18 2.09 12.66
CA SER A 513 17.07 1.84 11.23
C SER A 513 18.44 1.47 10.63
N PRO A 514 18.50 0.52 9.67
CA PRO A 514 19.74 0.22 8.94
C PRO A 514 20.38 1.45 8.29
N ASP A 515 19.54 2.42 7.90
CA ASP A 515 19.95 3.69 7.27
C ASP A 515 19.97 4.86 8.26
N SER A 516 19.95 4.59 9.57
CA SER A 516 20.13 5.61 10.60
C SER A 516 21.52 6.25 10.56
N LEU A 517 21.65 7.45 11.11
CA LEU A 517 22.91 8.19 11.16
C LEU A 517 24.03 7.36 11.77
N LEU A 518 23.76 6.70 12.91
CA LEU A 518 24.76 5.89 13.59
C LEU A 518 25.19 4.68 12.74
N ASN A 519 24.24 3.97 12.14
CA ASN A 519 24.54 2.80 11.33
C ASN A 519 25.26 3.15 10.02
N ILE A 520 24.95 4.31 9.43
CA ILE A 520 25.69 4.84 8.27
C ILE A 520 27.13 5.12 8.68
N GLU A 521 27.36 5.77 9.82
CA GLU A 521 28.70 6.14 10.25
C GLU A 521 29.53 4.91 10.67
N ILE A 522 28.92 3.94 11.36
CA ILE A 522 29.54 2.63 11.64
C ILE A 522 29.92 1.91 10.34
N ARG A 523 29.07 1.95 9.32
CA ARG A 523 29.33 1.30 8.03
C ARG A 523 30.48 1.99 7.28
N LYS A 524 30.51 3.32 7.26
CA LYS A 524 31.64 4.08 6.69
C LYS A 524 32.94 3.77 7.43
N PHE A 525 32.89 3.74 8.76
CA PHE A 525 34.05 3.40 9.59
C PHE A 525 34.56 1.98 9.31
N THR A 526 33.64 1.00 9.23
CA THR A 526 33.96 -0.39 8.89
C THR A 526 34.55 -0.50 7.48
N SER A 527 34.01 0.26 6.52
CA SER A 527 34.53 0.33 5.15
C SER A 527 35.93 0.96 5.10
N LEU A 528 36.17 2.03 5.87
CA LEU A 528 37.48 2.67 6.00
C LEU A 528 38.50 1.70 6.59
N ILE A 529 38.18 1.03 7.71
CA ILE A 529 39.04 -0.01 8.29
C ILE A 529 39.35 -1.11 7.27
N SER A 530 38.34 -1.56 6.54
CA SER A 530 38.52 -2.62 5.54
C SER A 530 39.41 -2.17 4.38
N SER A 531 39.29 -0.92 3.94
CA SER A 531 40.17 -0.31 2.93
C SER A 531 41.60 -0.20 3.44
N GLU A 532 41.81 0.41 4.60
CA GLU A 532 43.13 0.58 5.22
C GLU A 532 43.82 -0.76 5.45
N LEU A 533 43.08 -1.77 5.91
CA LEU A 533 43.60 -3.12 6.10
C LEU A 533 43.97 -3.80 4.76
N THR A 534 43.23 -3.51 3.70
CA THR A 534 43.54 -3.99 2.35
C THR A 534 44.78 -3.30 1.79
N ASP A 535 44.91 -2.00 1.99
CA ASP A 535 46.08 -1.22 1.58
C ASP A 535 47.33 -1.63 2.37
N LEU A 536 47.22 -1.87 3.67
CA LEU A 536 48.28 -2.46 4.49
C LEU A 536 48.71 -3.83 3.96
N LYS A 537 47.75 -4.73 3.68
CA LYS A 537 48.03 -6.05 3.09
C LYS A 537 48.75 -5.92 1.76
N ARG A 538 48.33 -4.98 0.91
CA ARG A 538 48.99 -4.70 -0.37
C ARG A 538 50.40 -4.15 -0.16
N MET A 539 50.59 -3.26 0.81
CA MET A 539 51.89 -2.71 1.14
C MET A 539 52.86 -3.82 1.57
N ILE A 540 52.44 -4.71 2.47
CA ILE A 540 53.25 -5.82 2.98
C ILE A 540 53.50 -6.90 1.92
N ARG A 541 52.50 -7.29 1.12
CA ARG A 541 52.62 -8.42 0.19
C ARG A 541 53.18 -8.04 -1.18
N VAL A 542 53.03 -6.79 -1.59
CA VAL A 542 53.35 -6.36 -2.96
C VAL A 542 54.39 -5.25 -2.95
N VAL A 543 54.12 -4.14 -2.26
CA VAL A 543 54.98 -2.94 -2.36
C VAL A 543 56.33 -3.16 -1.71
N LEU A 544 56.35 -3.61 -0.45
CA LEU A 544 57.58 -3.88 0.31
C LEU A 544 58.45 -4.95 -0.38
N PRO A 545 57.93 -6.14 -0.77
CA PRO A 545 58.73 -7.14 -1.46
C PRO A 545 59.26 -6.66 -2.81
N ASN A 546 58.47 -5.89 -3.58
CA ASN A 546 58.93 -5.37 -4.86
C ASN A 546 60.02 -4.30 -4.69
N GLN A 547 59.90 -3.41 -3.70
CA GLN A 547 60.94 -2.43 -3.38
C GLN A 547 62.22 -3.10 -2.86
N LEU A 548 62.09 -4.09 -1.99
CA LEU A 548 63.23 -4.86 -1.49
C LEU A 548 63.91 -5.63 -2.64
N ASN A 549 63.14 -6.24 -3.53
CA ASN A 549 63.68 -6.92 -4.72
C ASN A 549 64.33 -5.92 -5.70
N SER A 550 63.78 -4.72 -5.90
CA SER A 550 64.41 -3.71 -6.75
C SER A 550 65.72 -3.20 -6.15
N MET A 551 65.75 -2.95 -4.84
CA MET A 551 66.97 -2.57 -4.12
C MET A 551 68.03 -3.67 -4.16
N ALA A 552 67.65 -4.93 -3.95
CA ALA A 552 68.57 -6.07 -4.04
C ALA A 552 69.16 -6.23 -5.45
N LYS A 553 68.34 -5.99 -6.49
CA LYS A 553 68.78 -6.01 -7.89
C LYS A 553 69.76 -4.88 -8.21
N GLU A 554 69.55 -3.69 -7.66
CA GLU A 554 70.47 -2.54 -7.81
C GLU A 554 71.78 -2.72 -7.04
N SER A 555 71.75 -3.40 -5.89
CA SER A 555 72.94 -3.65 -5.06
C SER A 555 73.74 -4.90 -5.43
N GLY A 556 73.32 -5.67 -6.44
CA GLY A 556 73.98 -6.91 -6.88
C GLY A 556 73.92 -8.07 -5.88
N ALA A 557 72.98 -8.03 -4.92
CA ALA A 557 72.85 -9.07 -3.90
C ALA A 557 71.91 -10.21 -4.38
N PRO A 558 72.27 -11.49 -4.18
CA PRO A 558 71.42 -12.60 -4.62
C PRO A 558 70.38 -12.89 -3.54
N PHE A 559 69.21 -12.24 -3.62
CA PHE A 559 68.03 -12.68 -2.87
C PHE A 559 66.80 -12.69 -3.78
N LEU A 560 66.23 -13.89 -3.98
CA LEU A 560 64.92 -14.10 -4.60
C LEU A 560 63.90 -14.34 -3.47
N LEU A 561 63.23 -13.27 -3.03
CA LEU A 561 62.03 -13.35 -2.19
C LEU A 561 60.84 -13.87 -3.02
N LYS A 562 60.92 -15.12 -3.49
CA LYS A 562 59.82 -15.76 -4.25
C LYS A 562 58.92 -16.65 -3.40
N GLU A 563 59.19 -16.80 -2.11
CA GLU A 563 58.48 -17.76 -1.25
C GLU A 563 58.16 -17.21 0.16
N ILE A 564 57.57 -16.02 0.25
CA ILE A 564 56.83 -15.67 1.46
C ILE A 564 55.50 -15.04 1.05
N VAL A 565 54.49 -15.89 0.91
CA VAL A 565 53.06 -15.52 0.97
C VAL A 565 52.40 -16.42 2.00
#